data_AF-A0A7Z2ZNM2-F1
#
_entry.id   AF-A0A7Z2ZNM2-F1
#
_cell.length_a   1.000
_cell.length_b   1.000
_cell.length_c   1.000
_cell.angle_alpha   90.00
_cell.angle_beta   90.00
_cell.angle_gamma   90.00
#
_symmetry.space_group_name_H-M   'P 1'
#
loop_
_entity.id
_entity.type
_entity.pdbx_description
1 polymer ?
#
loop_
_entity_poly.entity_id
_entity_poly.type
_entity_poly.pdbx_seq_one_letter_code
_entity_poly.pdbx_strand_id
1 'polypeptide(L)'
;MSNSSSDDTQQIYETDKTKQIQFAMDSFKNIQELIRFIDQKAAAVLVVYGFIITAYIEFSKTQSFINPFKLSLVPGIGSSLIFVFGVLTLGNIVRQIYFIIVKILKPRLAMNYKEDEHSVFYFEHISSIRKNVLNSRLKSISEDQIIEEIAGQIHEVAKIMTIKTHRLGYVFNGLLYTVGFLTVYIILIQIL
;
A
#
# COMPACT_ATOMS: atom_id res chain seq x y z
N MET A 1 -35.16 13.45 -50.44
CA MET A 1 -35.24 12.47 -49.34
C MET A 1 -33.94 11.69 -49.29
N SER A 2 -32.92 12.18 -48.58
CA SER A 2 -31.63 11.45 -48.43
C SER A 2 -30.79 11.95 -47.23
N ASN A 3 -31.42 12.44 -46.16
CA ASN A 3 -30.70 13.04 -45.02
C ASN A 3 -30.85 12.27 -43.69
N SER A 4 -31.43 11.06 -43.68
CA SER A 4 -31.67 10.32 -42.43
C SER A 4 -30.55 9.36 -42.01
N SER A 5 -29.67 8.91 -42.91
CA SER A 5 -28.66 7.90 -42.54
C SER A 5 -27.39 8.46 -41.88
N SER A 6 -27.10 9.76 -42.05
CA SER A 6 -25.94 10.42 -41.45
C SER A 6 -26.14 10.75 -39.97
N ASP A 7 -27.36 11.14 -39.58
CA ASP A 7 -27.70 11.46 -38.19
C ASP A 7 -27.70 10.21 -37.30
N ASP A 8 -28.26 9.09 -37.80
CA ASP A 8 -28.28 7.82 -37.04
C ASP A 8 -26.86 7.30 -36.76
N THR A 9 -25.92 7.49 -37.70
CA THR A 9 -24.53 7.04 -37.54
C THR A 9 -23.76 7.88 -36.51
N GLN A 10 -23.98 9.20 -36.47
CA GLN A 10 -23.37 10.08 -35.47
C GLN A 10 -23.91 9.81 -34.07
N GLN A 11 -25.22 9.59 -33.95
CA GLN A 11 -25.87 9.31 -32.67
C GLN A 11 -25.42 7.96 -32.06
N ILE A 12 -25.21 6.95 -32.90
CA ILE A 12 -24.64 5.66 -32.47
C ILE A 12 -23.19 5.82 -32.00
N TYR A 13 -22.39 6.64 -32.69
CA TYR A 13 -20.98 6.89 -32.36
C TYR A 13 -20.79 7.63 -31.02
N GLU A 14 -21.57 8.70 -30.77
CA GLU A 14 -21.56 9.42 -29.48
C GLU A 14 -22.01 8.54 -28.30
N THR A 15 -23.01 7.67 -28.55
CA THR A 15 -23.49 6.72 -27.54
C THR A 15 -22.41 5.70 -27.16
N ASP A 16 -21.58 5.27 -28.11
CA ASP A 16 -20.50 4.31 -27.85
C ASP A 16 -19.35 4.94 -27.04
N LYS A 17 -18.91 6.16 -27.40
CA LYS A 17 -17.87 6.87 -26.64
C LYS A 17 -18.26 7.14 -25.19
N THR A 18 -19.50 7.52 -24.95
CA THR A 18 -20.01 7.74 -23.59
C THR A 18 -19.92 6.45 -22.75
N LYS A 19 -20.24 5.30 -23.34
CA LYS A 19 -20.09 3.99 -22.68
C LYS A 19 -18.64 3.64 -22.39
N GLN A 20 -17.73 3.92 -23.33
CA GLN A 20 -16.30 3.68 -23.14
C GLN A 20 -15.74 4.53 -21.99
N ILE A 21 -16.07 5.83 -21.95
CA ILE A 21 -15.68 6.73 -20.85
C ILE A 21 -16.22 6.21 -19.51
N GLN A 22 -17.50 5.83 -19.47
CA GLN A 22 -18.12 5.30 -18.26
C GLN A 22 -17.42 4.03 -17.78
N PHE A 23 -17.15 3.07 -18.69
CA PHE A 23 -16.43 1.85 -18.38
C PHE A 23 -15.01 2.11 -17.85
N ALA A 24 -14.29 3.05 -18.46
CA ALA A 24 -12.96 3.45 -18.03
C ALA A 24 -13.00 4.09 -16.63
N MET A 25 -13.94 5.00 -16.39
CA MET A 25 -14.14 5.62 -15.07
C MET A 25 -14.50 4.60 -13.98
N ASP A 26 -15.34 3.62 -14.31
CA ASP A 26 -15.70 2.57 -13.36
C ASP A 26 -14.52 1.64 -13.07
N SER A 27 -13.70 1.32 -14.09
CA SER A 27 -12.44 0.59 -13.91
C SER A 27 -11.47 1.35 -13.01
N PHE A 28 -11.32 2.66 -13.21
CA PHE A 28 -10.49 3.51 -12.37
C PHE A 28 -10.96 3.51 -10.91
N LYS A 29 -12.27 3.71 -10.67
CA LYS A 29 -12.87 3.63 -9.33
C LYS A 29 -12.61 2.27 -8.68
N ASN A 30 -12.84 1.18 -9.40
CA ASN A 30 -12.62 -0.18 -8.90
C ASN A 30 -11.16 -0.38 -8.43
N ILE A 31 -10.18 0.10 -9.19
CA ILE A 31 -8.76 -0.01 -8.80
C ILE A 31 -8.47 0.84 -7.55
N GLN A 32 -9.02 2.05 -7.45
CA GLN A 32 -8.87 2.89 -6.26
C GLN A 32 -9.49 2.24 -5.02
N GLU A 33 -10.64 1.59 -5.15
CA GLU A 33 -11.25 0.82 -4.08
C GLU A 33 -10.36 -0.36 -3.64
N LEU A 34 -9.75 -1.06 -4.59
CA LEU A 34 -8.78 -2.12 -4.30
C LEU A 34 -7.55 -1.58 -3.56
N ILE A 35 -7.03 -0.41 -3.95
CA ILE A 35 -5.95 0.26 -3.21
C ILE A 35 -6.39 0.56 -1.77
N ARG A 36 -7.60 1.11 -1.58
CA ARG A 36 -8.16 1.37 -0.25
C ARG A 36 -8.28 0.09 0.58
N PHE A 37 -8.70 -1.02 -0.01
CA PHE A 37 -8.73 -2.31 0.67
C PHE A 37 -7.35 -2.81 1.09
N ILE A 38 -6.32 -2.61 0.27
CA ILE A 38 -4.93 -2.94 0.63
C ILE A 38 -4.46 -2.09 1.81
N ASP A 39 -4.75 -0.78 1.81
CA ASP A 39 -4.39 0.11 2.90
C ASP A 39 -5.11 -0.25 4.21
N GLN A 40 -6.39 -0.63 4.15
CA GLN A 40 -7.14 -1.14 5.31
C GLN A 40 -6.55 -2.43 5.86
N LYS A 41 -6.18 -3.39 5.00
CA LYS A 41 -5.51 -4.62 5.44
C LYS A 41 -4.16 -4.33 6.09
N ALA A 42 -3.38 -3.41 5.53
CA ALA A 42 -2.11 -3.00 6.12
C ALA A 42 -2.30 -2.34 7.50
N ALA A 43 -3.33 -1.49 7.66
CA ALA A 43 -3.69 -0.90 8.94
C ALA A 43 -4.12 -1.96 9.96
N ALA A 44 -4.91 -2.97 9.55
CA ALA A 44 -5.26 -4.09 10.42
C ALA A 44 -4.02 -4.86 10.90
N VAL A 45 -3.03 -5.07 10.03
CA VAL A 45 -1.77 -5.71 10.42
C VAL A 45 -0.99 -4.86 11.45
N LEU A 46 -1.02 -3.51 11.36
CA LEU A 46 -0.43 -2.66 12.41
C LEU A 46 -1.10 -2.86 13.77
N VAL A 47 -2.43 -3.03 13.81
CA VAL A 47 -3.15 -3.34 15.06
C VAL A 47 -2.65 -4.67 15.64
N VAL A 48 -2.45 -5.69 14.80
CA VAL A 48 -1.86 -6.97 15.23
C VAL A 48 -0.45 -6.78 15.80
N TYR A 49 0.39 -5.95 15.17
CA TYR A 49 1.70 -5.60 15.74
C TYR A 49 1.59 -4.89 17.10
N GLY A 50 0.54 -4.10 17.32
CA GLY A 50 0.24 -3.52 18.64
C GLY A 50 0.05 -4.60 19.72
N PHE A 51 -0.71 -5.66 19.42
CA PHE A 51 -0.87 -6.80 20.34
C PHE A 51 0.45 -7.56 20.55
N ILE A 52 1.22 -7.77 19.49
CA ILE A 52 2.54 -8.44 19.55
C ILE A 52 3.49 -7.66 20.45
N ILE A 53 3.55 -6.32 20.31
CA ILE A 53 4.38 -5.46 21.15
C ILE A 53 3.95 -5.55 22.62
N THR A 54 2.64 -5.48 22.89
CA THR A 54 2.11 -5.63 24.26
C THR A 54 2.51 -6.96 24.87
N ALA A 55 2.34 -8.07 24.14
CA ALA A 55 2.77 -9.39 24.59
C ALA A 55 4.29 -9.44 24.85
N TYR A 56 5.09 -8.93 23.91
CA TYR A 56 6.54 -8.87 24.05
C TYR A 56 6.97 -8.11 25.30
N ILE A 57 6.39 -6.94 25.56
CA ILE A 57 6.67 -6.13 26.75
C ILE A 57 6.29 -6.90 28.02
N GLU A 58 5.11 -7.51 28.06
CA GLU A 58 4.62 -8.21 29.24
C GLU A 58 5.52 -9.38 29.64
N PHE A 59 5.90 -10.23 28.68
CA PHE A 59 6.83 -11.33 28.94
C PHE A 59 8.26 -10.86 29.20
N SER A 60 8.65 -9.67 28.73
CA SER A 60 9.97 -9.13 29.02
C SER A 60 10.10 -8.61 30.45
N LYS A 61 9.00 -8.27 31.13
CA LYS A 61 9.02 -7.82 32.54
C LYS A 61 9.40 -8.93 33.52
N THR A 62 9.11 -10.18 33.19
CA THR A 62 9.44 -11.33 34.05
C THR A 62 10.91 -11.72 33.95
N GLN A 63 11.68 -11.09 33.06
CA GLN A 63 13.10 -11.34 32.90
C GLN A 63 13.90 -10.78 34.07
N SER A 64 14.67 -11.64 34.73
CA SER A 64 15.73 -11.22 35.63
C SER A 64 17.03 -11.05 34.85
N PHE A 65 17.73 -9.93 35.04
CA PHE A 65 19.03 -9.72 34.41
C PHE A 65 20.07 -10.64 35.07
N ILE A 66 20.42 -11.72 34.38
CA ILE A 66 21.48 -12.63 34.83
C ILE A 66 22.78 -12.26 34.14
N ASN A 67 23.87 -12.13 34.91
CA ASN A 67 25.19 -11.82 34.38
C ASN A 67 25.72 -13.01 33.54
N PRO A 68 25.93 -12.84 32.21
CA PRO A 68 26.32 -13.93 31.33
C PRO A 68 27.72 -14.50 31.63
N PHE A 69 28.56 -13.74 32.34
CA PHE A 69 29.93 -14.12 32.66
C PHE A 69 30.08 -14.91 33.98
N LYS A 70 28.98 -15.11 34.72
CA LYS A 70 28.96 -15.88 35.98
C LYS A 70 28.22 -17.22 35.89
N LEU A 71 27.77 -17.61 34.70
CA LEU A 71 26.83 -18.72 34.53
C LEU A 71 27.49 -20.07 34.25
N SER A 72 26.85 -21.14 34.74
CA SER A 72 27.05 -22.49 34.24
C SER A 72 26.57 -22.59 32.78
N LEU A 73 27.16 -23.51 31.99
CA LEU A 73 26.94 -23.63 30.54
C LEU A 73 25.47 -23.58 30.11
N VAL A 74 24.58 -24.28 30.82
CA VAL A 74 23.17 -24.43 30.44
C VAL A 74 22.37 -23.11 30.58
N PRO A 75 22.28 -22.48 31.76
CA PRO A 75 21.56 -21.20 31.90
C PRO A 75 22.27 -20.05 31.16
N GLY A 76 23.60 -20.09 30.98
CA GLY A 76 24.33 -19.13 30.14
C GLY A 76 23.90 -19.14 28.67
N ILE A 77 23.78 -20.34 28.09
CA ILE A 77 23.27 -20.51 26.72
C ILE A 77 21.81 -20.06 26.64
N GLY A 78 20.99 -20.44 27.62
CA GLY A 78 19.59 -20.04 27.70
C GLY A 78 19.37 -18.54 27.66
N SER A 79 20.03 -17.78 28.55
CA SER A 79 19.94 -16.32 28.57
C SER A 79 20.44 -15.67 27.27
N SER A 80 21.48 -16.23 26.66
CA SER A 80 22.00 -15.75 25.36
C SER A 80 20.98 -15.95 24.24
N LEU A 81 20.28 -17.09 24.21
CA LEU A 81 19.22 -17.35 23.23
C LEU A 81 18.02 -16.42 23.43
N ILE A 82 17.59 -16.19 24.67
CA ILE A 82 16.51 -15.24 24.98
C ILE A 82 16.89 -13.85 24.44
N PHE A 83 18.12 -13.40 24.70
CA PHE A 83 18.61 -12.11 24.19
C PHE A 83 18.57 -12.04 22.65
N VAL A 84 19.09 -13.06 21.96
CA VAL A 84 19.12 -13.11 20.49
C VAL A 84 17.69 -13.11 19.92
N PHE A 85 16.80 -13.97 20.40
CA PHE A 85 15.42 -14.00 19.91
C PHE A 85 14.64 -12.74 20.28
N GLY A 86 14.93 -12.12 21.42
CA GLY A 86 14.36 -10.84 21.82
C GLY A 86 14.76 -9.71 20.87
N VAL A 87 16.05 -9.59 20.56
CA VAL A 87 16.58 -8.58 19.61
C VAL A 87 16.06 -8.84 18.19
N LEU A 88 16.04 -10.09 17.73
CA LEU A 88 15.50 -10.45 16.41
C LEU A 88 14.00 -10.12 16.30
N THR A 89 13.22 -10.42 17.34
CA THR A 89 11.79 -10.09 17.40
C THR A 89 11.59 -8.59 17.30
N LEU A 90 12.28 -7.80 18.14
CA LEU A 90 12.17 -6.35 18.15
C LEU A 90 12.61 -5.73 16.82
N GLY A 91 13.76 -6.18 16.29
CA GLY A 91 14.27 -5.72 14.99
C GLY A 91 13.30 -6.01 13.85
N ASN A 92 12.66 -7.19 13.85
CA ASN A 92 11.66 -7.52 12.84
C ASN A 92 10.39 -6.67 12.98
N ILE A 93 9.90 -6.44 14.21
CA ILE A 93 8.76 -5.54 14.47
C ILE A 93 9.03 -4.14 13.91
N VAL A 94 10.15 -3.53 14.29
CA VAL A 94 10.51 -2.16 13.85
C VAL A 94 10.61 -2.08 12.33
N ARG A 95 11.29 -3.06 11.71
CA ARG A 95 11.43 -3.14 10.25
C ARG A 95 10.07 -3.24 9.56
N GLN A 96 9.16 -4.05 10.09
CA GLN A 96 7.84 -4.28 9.51
C GLN A 96 6.93 -3.06 9.66
N ILE A 97 6.92 -2.42 10.82
CA ILE A 97 6.17 -1.16 11.04
C ILE A 97 6.66 -0.09 10.07
N TYR A 98 7.98 0.09 9.93
CA TYR A 98 8.55 1.02 8.95
C TYR A 98 8.08 0.70 7.53
N PHE A 99 8.12 -0.58 7.15
CA PHE A 99 7.71 -0.99 5.82
C PHE A 99 6.22 -0.74 5.56
N ILE A 100 5.35 -1.03 6.52
CA ILE A 100 3.91 -0.77 6.39
C ILE A 100 3.65 0.72 6.21
N ILE A 101 4.16 1.56 7.11
CA ILE A 101 3.88 3.00 7.11
C ILE A 101 4.45 3.65 5.84
N VAL A 102 5.74 3.40 5.55
CA VAL A 102 6.45 4.15 4.51
C VAL A 102 6.25 3.55 3.11
N LYS A 103 6.10 2.23 3.00
CA LYS A 103 6.06 1.55 1.70
C LYS A 103 4.65 1.15 1.27
N ILE A 104 3.68 1.08 2.17
CA ILE A 104 2.28 0.75 1.83
C ILE A 104 1.36 1.95 2.07
N LEU A 105 1.25 2.43 3.31
CA LEU A 105 0.25 3.44 3.69
C LEU A 105 0.55 4.84 3.15
N LYS A 106 1.82 5.22 3.06
CA LYS A 106 2.20 6.52 2.50
C LYS A 106 1.63 6.68 1.08
N PRO A 107 0.86 7.74 0.79
CA PRO A 107 0.38 8.04 -0.55
C PRO A 107 1.53 8.10 -1.54
N ARG A 108 1.31 7.57 -2.75
CA ARG A 108 2.33 7.52 -3.80
C ARG A 108 1.92 8.50 -4.89
N LEU A 109 2.88 9.35 -5.25
CA LEU A 109 2.79 10.26 -6.39
C LEU A 109 2.96 9.46 -7.68
N ALA A 110 2.44 9.99 -8.78
CA ALA A 110 2.53 9.30 -10.06
C ALA A 110 3.98 9.24 -10.54
N MET A 111 4.35 8.17 -11.23
CA MET A 111 5.76 7.92 -11.59
C MET A 111 5.99 7.87 -13.10
N ASN A 112 4.94 7.75 -13.93
CA ASN A 112 5.08 7.62 -15.38
C ASN A 112 4.42 8.76 -16.17
N TYR A 113 4.17 9.92 -15.57
CA TYR A 113 3.88 11.13 -16.33
C TYR A 113 5.18 11.87 -16.65
N LYS A 114 5.28 12.43 -17.86
CA LYS A 114 6.35 13.39 -18.18
C LYS A 114 6.05 14.74 -17.53
N GLU A 115 7.08 15.53 -17.24
CA GLU A 115 6.93 16.84 -16.57
C GLU A 115 6.01 17.81 -17.35
N ASP A 116 5.90 17.61 -18.66
CA ASP A 116 5.13 18.37 -19.63
C ASP A 116 3.72 17.78 -19.90
N GLU A 117 3.41 16.57 -19.42
CA GLU A 117 2.13 15.88 -19.59
C GLU A 117 1.21 16.07 -18.37
N HIS A 118 0.76 17.30 -18.15
CA HIS A 118 -0.21 17.58 -17.09
C HIS A 118 -1.64 17.14 -17.45
N SER A 119 -2.03 15.96 -16.98
CA SER A 119 -3.44 15.52 -16.93
C SER A 119 -4.32 16.51 -16.15
N VAL A 120 -5.51 16.81 -16.68
CA VAL A 120 -6.52 17.66 -16.03
C VAL A 120 -7.33 16.92 -14.96
N PHE A 121 -7.19 15.60 -14.87
CA PHE A 121 -7.90 14.74 -13.93
C PHE A 121 -7.04 14.29 -12.74
N TYR A 122 -5.71 14.42 -12.80
CA TYR A 122 -4.82 13.91 -11.76
C TYR A 122 -4.52 14.98 -10.71
N PHE A 123 -4.75 14.68 -9.42
CA PHE A 123 -4.72 15.70 -8.37
C PHE A 123 -3.37 16.44 -8.23
N GLU A 124 -2.25 15.74 -8.39
CA GLU A 124 -0.91 16.34 -8.31
C GLU A 124 -0.69 17.36 -9.44
N HIS A 125 -1.15 17.02 -10.64
CA HIS A 125 -1.11 17.92 -11.79
C HIS A 125 -2.08 19.08 -11.63
N ILE A 126 -3.32 18.82 -11.22
CA ILE A 126 -4.30 19.86 -10.91
C ILE A 126 -3.74 20.85 -9.88
N SER A 127 -3.03 20.35 -8.86
CA SER A 127 -2.44 21.20 -7.82
C SER A 127 -1.27 22.08 -8.29
N SER A 128 -0.60 21.68 -9.37
CA SER A 128 0.54 22.41 -9.96
C SER A 128 0.15 23.33 -11.12
N ILE A 129 -1.01 23.12 -11.74
CA ILE A 129 -1.52 23.95 -12.86
C ILE A 129 -2.20 25.23 -12.33
N ARG A 130 -1.97 26.36 -13.02
CA ARG A 130 -2.70 27.63 -12.74
C ARG A 130 -4.19 27.48 -13.08
N LYS A 131 -5.09 27.94 -12.20
CA LYS A 131 -6.56 27.86 -12.37
C LYS A 131 -7.07 28.28 -13.75
N ASN A 132 -6.56 29.39 -14.31
CA ASN A 132 -7.00 29.87 -15.63
C ASN A 132 -6.64 28.89 -16.76
N VAL A 133 -5.45 28.27 -16.67
CA VAL A 133 -4.96 27.27 -17.64
C VAL A 133 -5.74 25.96 -17.51
N LEU A 134 -6.04 25.54 -16.27
CA LEU A 134 -6.90 24.37 -16.02
C LEU A 134 -8.28 24.57 -16.63
N ASN A 135 -8.91 25.72 -16.37
CA ASN A 135 -10.23 26.05 -16.91
C ASN A 135 -10.26 26.07 -18.43
N SER A 136 -9.22 26.60 -19.09
CA SER A 136 -9.14 26.58 -20.55
C SER A 136 -8.99 25.14 -21.07
N ARG A 137 -8.12 24.32 -20.47
CA ARG A 137 -7.93 22.93 -20.89
C ARG A 137 -9.19 22.08 -20.71
N LEU A 138 -9.88 22.22 -19.57
CA LEU A 138 -11.15 21.51 -19.31
C LEU A 138 -12.25 21.85 -20.32
N LYS A 139 -12.26 23.08 -20.85
CA LYS A 139 -13.24 23.50 -21.87
C LYS A 139 -12.86 23.06 -23.28
N SER A 140 -11.57 22.82 -23.54
CA SER A 140 -11.05 22.52 -24.88
C SER A 140 -10.71 21.05 -25.10
N ILE A 141 -10.80 20.21 -24.07
CA ILE A 141 -10.45 18.79 -24.15
C ILE A 141 -11.47 18.03 -25.00
N SER A 142 -10.99 17.24 -25.95
CA SER A 142 -11.87 16.36 -26.76
C SER A 142 -12.19 15.08 -26.00
N GLU A 143 -13.27 14.38 -26.39
CA GLU A 143 -13.62 13.08 -25.80
C GLU A 143 -12.51 12.05 -25.95
N ASP A 144 -11.81 12.04 -27.09
CA ASP A 144 -10.69 11.11 -27.32
C ASP A 144 -9.53 11.39 -26.35
N GLN A 145 -9.24 12.67 -26.07
CA GLN A 145 -8.24 13.07 -25.07
C GLN A 145 -8.68 12.69 -23.66
N ILE A 146 -9.98 12.78 -23.35
CA ILE A 146 -10.52 12.32 -22.05
C ILE A 146 -10.26 10.82 -21.88
N ILE A 147 -10.57 10.01 -22.90
CA ILE A 147 -10.36 8.56 -22.87
C ILE A 147 -8.87 8.24 -22.67
N GLU A 148 -7.98 8.92 -23.42
CA GLU A 148 -6.52 8.75 -23.29
C GLU A 148 -6.02 9.11 -21.89
N GLU A 149 -6.47 10.24 -21.32
CA GLU A 149 -6.08 10.64 -19.96
C GLU A 149 -6.56 9.65 -18.90
N ILE A 150 -7.80 9.17 -19.00
CA ILE A 150 -8.35 8.17 -18.07
C ILE A 150 -7.60 6.84 -18.20
N ALA A 151 -7.31 6.39 -19.43
CA ALA A 151 -6.54 5.18 -19.65
C ALA A 151 -5.13 5.27 -19.05
N GLY A 152 -4.47 6.42 -19.19
CA GLY A 152 -3.19 6.70 -18.54
C GLY A 152 -3.29 6.62 -17.01
N GLN A 153 -4.34 7.19 -16.43
CA GLN A 153 -4.58 7.10 -14.98
C GLN A 153 -4.82 5.67 -14.51
N ILE A 154 -5.64 4.89 -15.23
CA ILE A 154 -5.89 3.47 -14.95
C ILE A 154 -4.57 2.71 -14.88
N HIS A 155 -3.68 2.92 -15.86
CA HIS A 155 -2.37 2.28 -15.89
C HIS A 155 -1.52 2.65 -14.67
N GLU A 156 -1.48 3.92 -14.29
CA GLU A 156 -0.75 4.38 -13.11
C GLU A 156 -1.29 3.80 -11.81
N VAL A 157 -2.61 3.85 -11.60
CA VAL A 157 -3.21 3.31 -10.37
C VAL A 157 -3.08 1.78 -10.32
N ALA A 158 -3.15 1.09 -11.47
CA ALA A 158 -2.90 -0.35 -11.54
C ALA A 158 -1.47 -0.68 -11.12
N LYS A 159 -0.46 0.04 -11.61
CA LYS A 159 0.94 -0.14 -11.15
C LYS A 159 1.10 0.12 -9.66
N ILE A 160 0.50 1.18 -9.13
CA ILE A 160 0.54 1.48 -7.69
C ILE A 160 -0.07 0.32 -6.90
N MET A 161 -1.23 -0.18 -7.33
CA MET A 161 -1.91 -1.31 -6.72
C MET A 161 -1.03 -2.56 -6.73
N THR A 162 -0.45 -2.94 -7.87
CA THR A 162 0.46 -4.11 -7.97
C THR A 162 1.61 -4.01 -6.98
N ILE A 163 2.27 -2.86 -6.91
CA ILE A 163 3.39 -2.67 -5.98
C ILE A 163 2.93 -2.76 -4.52
N LYS A 164 1.79 -2.14 -4.17
CA LYS A 164 1.25 -2.20 -2.81
C LYS A 164 0.86 -3.64 -2.43
N THR A 165 0.22 -4.39 -3.32
CA THR A 165 -0.17 -5.79 -3.10
C THR A 165 1.05 -6.68 -2.84
N HIS A 166 2.11 -6.56 -3.66
CA HIS A 166 3.33 -7.34 -3.44
C HIS A 166 4.00 -7.01 -2.10
N ARG A 167 4.04 -5.72 -1.74
CA ARG A 167 4.56 -5.25 -0.45
C ARG A 167 3.74 -5.77 0.73
N LEU A 168 2.42 -5.79 0.60
CA LEU A 168 1.53 -6.37 1.62
C LEU A 168 1.83 -7.86 1.82
N GLY A 169 2.09 -8.61 0.75
CA GLY A 169 2.52 -10.00 0.83
C GLY A 169 3.80 -10.19 1.66
N TYR A 170 4.82 -9.35 1.46
CA TYR A 170 6.03 -9.36 2.28
C TYR A 170 5.76 -9.07 3.76
N VAL A 171 4.82 -8.17 4.05
CA VAL A 171 4.42 -7.85 5.43
C VAL A 171 3.74 -9.03 6.10
N PHE A 172 2.84 -9.73 5.40
CA PHE A 172 2.19 -10.93 5.94
C PHE A 172 3.20 -12.05 6.23
N ASN A 173 4.16 -12.30 5.34
CA ASN A 173 5.24 -13.26 5.61
C ASN A 173 6.10 -12.81 6.81
N GLY A 174 6.41 -11.51 6.89
CA GLY A 174 7.10 -10.91 8.02
C GLY A 174 6.37 -11.06 9.36
N LEU A 175 5.04 -10.95 9.34
CA LEU A 175 4.19 -11.16 10.50
C LEU A 175 4.31 -12.61 11.01
N LEU A 176 4.26 -13.61 10.12
CA LEU A 176 4.43 -15.01 10.49
C LEU A 176 5.79 -15.26 11.15
N TYR A 177 6.88 -14.71 10.61
CA TYR A 177 8.19 -14.80 11.24
C TYR A 177 8.25 -14.11 12.60
N THR A 178 7.59 -12.96 12.75
CA THR A 178 7.52 -12.25 14.03
C THR A 178 6.78 -13.08 15.08
N VAL A 179 5.66 -13.69 14.72
CA VAL A 179 4.92 -14.59 15.61
C VAL A 179 5.79 -15.78 16.00
N GLY A 180 6.48 -16.41 15.04
CA GLY A 180 7.40 -17.52 15.32
C GLY A 180 8.52 -17.14 16.29
N PHE A 181 9.19 -16.01 16.07
CA PHE A 181 10.25 -15.54 16.98
C PHE A 181 9.70 -15.17 18.37
N LEU A 182 8.53 -14.54 18.44
CA LEU A 182 7.88 -14.22 19.71
C LEU A 182 7.51 -15.49 20.47
N THR A 183 6.95 -16.52 19.80
CA THR A 183 6.62 -17.79 20.45
C THR A 183 7.87 -18.47 21.00
N VAL A 184 8.94 -18.56 20.22
CA VAL A 184 10.21 -19.13 20.70
C VAL A 184 10.76 -18.33 21.87
N TYR A 185 10.72 -17.00 21.80
CA TYR A 185 11.12 -16.11 22.90
C TYR A 185 10.34 -16.40 24.18
N ILE A 186 9.00 -16.48 24.11
CA ILE A 186 8.14 -16.77 25.28
C ILE A 186 8.44 -18.16 25.86
N ILE A 187 8.60 -19.17 25.01
CA ILE A 187 8.92 -20.53 25.47
C ILE A 187 10.26 -20.55 26.21
N LEU A 188 11.29 -19.89 25.68
CA LEU A 188 12.59 -19.80 26.33
C LEU A 188 12.48 -19.12 27.69
N ILE A 189 11.71 -18.04 27.79
CA ILE A 189 11.45 -17.32 29.04
C ILE A 189 10.73 -18.19 30.08
N GLN A 190 9.85 -19.09 29.65
CA GLN A 190 9.09 -19.94 30.58
C GLN A 190 9.91 -21.14 31.10
N ILE A 191 10.90 -21.59 30.34
CA ILE A 191 11.74 -22.75 30.68
C ILE A 191 12.92 -22.36 31.59
N LEU A 192 13.44 -21.13 31.45
CA LEU A 192 14.63 -20.61 32.15
C LEU A 192 14.26 -19.71 33.32
#